data_AF-X1QLF9-F1
#
_entry.id   AF-X1QLF9-F1
#
_cell.length_a   1.000
_cell.length_b   1.000
_cell.length_c   1.000
_cell.angle_alpha   90.00
_cell.angle_beta   90.00
_cell.angle_gamma   90.00
#
_symmetry.space_group_name_H-M   'P 1'
#
loop_
_entity.id
_entity.type
_entity.pdbx_description
1 polymer ?
#
loop_
_entity_poly.entity_id
_entity_poly.type
_entity_poly.pdbx_seq_one_letter_code
_entity_poly.pdbx_strand_id
1 'polypeptide(L)'
;THVTGFKKPDHQELSERDRKLLLKKGATVFTAQHAFGGVGRAFRNKTGTYQIDEIIAYTLRTFGQGTKVAIEIALMAADAGLIRTDEDVISIGGTVSGVDTALLLRPAHTQNFFDLKVKEIICKPR
;
A
#
# COMPACT_ATOMS: atom_id res chain seq x y z
N THR A 1 -7.68 1.68 -1.59
CA THR A 1 -8.24 1.47 -0.24
C THR A 1 -8.02 0.02 0.14
N HIS A 2 -8.38 -0.38 1.37
CA HIS A 2 -8.28 -1.79 1.78
C HIS A 2 -9.03 -2.71 0.83
N VAL A 3 -8.45 -3.89 0.62
CA VAL A 3 -9.10 -4.97 -0.13
C VAL A 3 -10.50 -5.24 0.42
N THR A 4 -11.48 -5.46 -0.46
CA THR A 4 -12.81 -5.90 -0.02
C THR A 4 -12.67 -7.21 0.77
N GLY A 5 -13.30 -7.29 1.93
CA GLY A 5 -13.12 -8.44 2.82
C GLY A 5 -12.15 -8.20 3.98
N PHE A 6 -11.42 -7.08 4.02
CA PHE A 6 -10.37 -6.84 5.04
C PHE A 6 -10.92 -6.88 6.48
N LYS A 7 -12.03 -6.19 6.74
CA LYS A 7 -12.68 -6.15 8.05
C LYS A 7 -13.62 -7.34 8.29
N LYS A 8 -14.37 -7.74 7.26
CA LYS A 8 -15.30 -8.89 7.25
C LYS A 8 -15.64 -9.25 5.80
N PRO A 9 -16.12 -10.49 5.51
CA PRO A 9 -16.50 -10.90 4.16
C PRO A 9 -17.45 -9.92 3.47
N ASP A 10 -17.24 -9.72 2.16
CA ASP A 10 -18.08 -8.91 1.26
C ASP A 10 -18.28 -7.44 1.68
N HIS A 11 -17.38 -6.93 2.52
CA HIS A 11 -17.45 -5.55 3.02
C HIS A 11 -16.28 -4.71 2.53
N GLN A 12 -16.61 -3.56 1.95
CA GLN A 12 -15.66 -2.50 1.62
C GLN A 12 -15.80 -1.36 2.64
N GLU A 13 -14.67 -0.94 3.20
CA GLU A 13 -14.63 0.09 4.24
C GLU A 13 -14.80 1.50 3.68
N LEU A 14 -14.41 1.73 2.42
CA LEU A 14 -14.73 2.97 1.72
C LEU A 14 -16.23 3.00 1.38
N SER A 15 -16.95 3.97 1.95
CA SER A 15 -18.38 4.13 1.68
C SER A 15 -18.63 4.55 0.22
N GLU A 16 -19.77 4.15 -0.35
CA GLU A 16 -20.18 4.58 -1.69
C GLU A 16 -20.34 6.10 -1.81
N ARG A 17 -20.76 6.76 -0.72
CA ARG A 17 -20.84 8.22 -0.64
C ARG A 17 -19.47 8.85 -0.83
N ASP A 18 -18.47 8.40 -0.08
CA ASP A 18 -17.12 8.96 -0.12
C ASP A 18 -16.40 8.59 -1.42
N ARG A 19 -16.63 7.37 -1.94
CA ARG A 19 -16.16 6.95 -3.25
C ARG A 19 -16.65 7.90 -4.35
N LYS A 20 -17.95 8.19 -4.39
CA LYS A 20 -18.53 9.14 -5.36
C LYS A 20 -17.97 10.55 -5.19
N LEU A 21 -17.75 10.99 -3.95
CA LEU A 21 -17.14 12.29 -3.67
C LEU A 21 -15.71 12.39 -4.22
N LEU A 22 -14.88 11.37 -3.99
CA LEU A 22 -13.50 11.30 -4.50
C LEU A 22 -13.46 11.34 -6.03
N LEU A 23 -14.28 10.50 -6.67
CA LEU A 23 -14.39 10.47 -8.14
C LEU A 23 -14.86 11.82 -8.70
N LYS A 24 -15.85 12.47 -8.08
CA LYS A 24 -16.32 13.80 -8.48
C LYS A 24 -15.23 14.88 -8.36
N LYS A 25 -14.28 14.70 -7.45
CA LYS A 25 -13.10 15.58 -7.28
C LYS A 25 -11.96 15.26 -8.25
N GLY A 26 -12.15 14.31 -9.18
CA GLY A 26 -11.14 13.92 -10.16
C GLY A 26 -10.10 12.94 -9.62
N ALA A 27 -10.28 12.40 -8.42
CA ALA A 27 -9.37 11.39 -7.89
C ALA A 27 -9.66 10.01 -8.51
N THR A 28 -8.61 9.25 -8.80
CA THR A 28 -8.73 7.84 -9.12
C THR A 28 -8.85 7.04 -7.83
N VAL A 29 -9.86 6.17 -7.73
CA VAL A 29 -10.07 5.29 -6.57
C VAL A 29 -9.78 3.85 -6.96
N PHE A 30 -8.78 3.26 -6.31
CA PHE A 30 -8.36 1.89 -6.55
C PHE A 30 -8.51 1.01 -5.30
N THR A 31 -9.01 -0.21 -5.49
CA THR A 31 -9.22 -1.21 -4.45
C THR A 31 -8.70 -2.54 -4.97
N ALA A 32 -7.71 -3.13 -4.29
CA ALA A 32 -7.18 -4.44 -4.64
C ALA A 32 -6.49 -5.08 -3.44
N GLN A 33 -6.02 -6.31 -3.63
CA GLN A 33 -5.18 -7.01 -2.67
C GLN A 33 -3.92 -6.19 -2.34
N HIS A 34 -3.52 -6.21 -1.07
CA HIS A 34 -2.29 -5.57 -0.62
C HIS A 34 -1.06 -6.30 -1.17
N ALA A 35 -0.05 -5.56 -1.68
CA ALA A 35 1.17 -6.16 -2.23
C ALA A 35 1.96 -6.97 -1.18
N PHE A 36 2.00 -6.52 0.09
CA PHE A 36 2.59 -7.29 1.20
C PHE A 36 1.52 -8.08 1.97
N GLY A 37 0.71 -8.84 1.23
CA GLY A 37 -0.34 -9.69 1.78
C GLY A 37 -0.85 -10.71 0.78
N GLY A 38 -2.18 -10.82 0.67
CA GLY A 38 -2.80 -11.83 -0.19
C GLY A 38 -2.73 -13.24 0.38
N VAL A 39 -2.39 -14.21 -0.47
CA VAL A 39 -2.29 -15.63 -0.07
C VAL A 39 -1.27 -15.84 1.04
N GLY A 40 -0.17 -15.06 1.07
CA GLY A 40 0.80 -15.10 2.18
C GLY A 40 0.14 -14.87 3.54
N ARG A 41 -0.79 -13.91 3.61
CA ARG A 41 -1.57 -13.65 4.83
C ARG A 41 -2.49 -14.81 5.21
N ALA A 42 -3.10 -15.47 4.23
CA ALA A 42 -3.92 -16.66 4.49
C ALA A 42 -3.07 -17.80 5.10
N PHE A 43 -1.86 -18.01 4.58
CA PHE A 43 -0.93 -19.00 5.11
C PHE A 43 -0.52 -18.69 6.54
N ARG A 44 -0.12 -17.43 6.84
CA ARG A 44 0.16 -17.00 8.22
C ARG A 44 -1.03 -17.26 9.14
N ASN A 45 -2.23 -16.81 8.76
CA ASN A 45 -3.40 -16.93 9.61
C ASN A 45 -3.75 -18.39 9.92
N LYS A 46 -3.48 -19.31 8.99
CA LYS A 46 -3.74 -20.74 9.15
C LYS A 46 -2.66 -21.45 9.96
N THR A 47 -1.38 -21.06 9.81
CA THR A 47 -0.23 -21.83 10.30
C THR A 47 0.55 -21.16 11.43
N GLY A 48 0.35 -19.87 11.67
CA GLY A 48 1.14 -19.08 12.63
C GLY A 48 2.55 -18.73 12.15
N THR A 49 2.92 -19.07 10.91
CA THR A 49 4.25 -18.79 10.34
C THR A 49 4.33 -17.39 9.71
N TYR A 50 5.56 -16.93 9.43
CA TYR A 50 5.81 -15.73 8.64
C TYR A 50 6.02 -16.07 7.17
N GLN A 51 5.63 -15.15 6.29
CA GLN A 51 5.86 -15.22 4.84
C GLN A 51 6.79 -14.11 4.39
N ILE A 52 7.44 -14.28 3.23
CA ILE A 52 8.49 -13.37 2.73
C ILE A 52 7.95 -11.93 2.61
N ASP A 53 6.74 -11.78 2.08
CA ASP A 53 6.05 -10.49 1.93
C ASP A 53 5.84 -9.79 3.29
N GLU A 54 5.55 -10.55 4.33
CA GLU A 54 5.43 -10.00 5.68
C GLU A 54 6.77 -9.67 6.33
N ILE A 55 7.82 -10.46 6.08
CA ILE A 55 9.18 -10.13 6.54
C ILE A 55 9.59 -8.78 5.98
N ILE A 56 9.39 -8.54 4.68
CA ILE A 56 9.63 -7.23 4.04
C ILE A 56 8.80 -6.15 4.74
N ALA A 57 7.50 -6.39 4.96
CA ALA A 57 6.65 -5.43 5.64
C ALA A 57 7.12 -5.13 7.08
N TYR A 58 7.59 -6.12 7.84
CA TYR A 58 8.17 -5.91 9.17
C TYR A 58 9.46 -5.10 9.11
N THR A 59 10.33 -5.38 8.14
CA THR A 59 11.55 -4.59 7.91
C THR A 59 11.20 -3.14 7.60
N LEU A 60 10.26 -2.86 6.70
CA LEU A 60 9.86 -1.49 6.36
C LEU A 60 9.21 -0.75 7.53
N ARG A 61 8.50 -1.47 8.41
CA ARG A 61 7.90 -0.90 9.63
C ARG A 61 8.93 -0.41 10.65
N THR A 62 10.20 -0.80 10.53
CA THR A 62 11.29 -0.21 11.35
C THR A 62 11.45 1.29 11.05
N PHE A 63 11.01 1.76 9.89
CA PHE A 63 10.91 3.18 9.52
C PHE A 63 9.52 3.78 9.78
N GLY A 64 8.61 3.06 10.46
CA GLY A 64 7.23 3.47 10.73
C GLY A 64 6.19 2.70 9.90
N GLN A 65 4.95 2.58 10.41
CA GLN A 65 3.87 1.90 9.69
C GLN A 65 3.55 2.58 8.36
N GLY A 66 3.54 3.92 8.35
CA GLY A 66 3.31 4.70 7.15
C GLY A 66 4.33 4.44 6.04
N THR A 67 5.61 4.20 6.37
CA THR A 67 6.66 3.88 5.38
C THR A 67 6.33 2.59 4.62
N LYS A 68 5.98 1.52 5.35
CA LYS A 68 5.53 0.27 4.74
C LYS A 68 4.31 0.49 3.84
N VAL A 69 3.32 1.23 4.34
CA VAL A 69 2.08 1.49 3.58
C VAL A 69 2.36 2.28 2.31
N ALA A 70 3.16 3.35 2.38
CA ALA A 70 3.51 4.17 1.22
C ALA A 70 4.21 3.35 0.12
N ILE A 71 5.11 2.44 0.49
CA ILE A 71 5.75 1.53 -0.48
C ILE A 71 4.73 0.52 -1.03
N GLU A 72 3.91 -0.09 -0.17
CA GLU A 72 2.91 -1.09 -0.57
C GLU A 72 1.91 -0.55 -1.59
N ILE A 73 1.35 0.64 -1.36
CA ILE A 73 0.34 1.22 -2.26
C ILE A 73 0.94 1.70 -3.59
N ALA A 74 2.22 2.05 -3.62
CA ALA A 74 2.91 2.42 -4.86
C ALA A 74 3.06 1.21 -5.78
N LEU A 75 3.45 0.06 -5.22
CA LEU A 75 3.50 -1.22 -5.96
C LEU A 75 2.11 -1.59 -6.50
N MET A 76 1.09 -1.51 -5.64
CA MET A 76 -0.30 -1.79 -6.02
C MET A 76 -0.80 -0.89 -7.15
N ALA A 77 -0.50 0.40 -7.10
CA ALA A 77 -0.91 1.35 -8.13
C ALA A 77 -0.16 1.12 -9.47
N ALA A 78 1.13 0.74 -9.40
CA ALA A 78 1.91 0.39 -10.58
C ALA A 78 1.40 -0.89 -11.24
N ASP A 79 1.12 -1.94 -10.46
CA ASP A 79 0.55 -3.20 -10.97
C ASP A 79 -0.82 -3.01 -11.64
N ALA A 80 -1.59 -2.03 -11.18
CA ALA A 80 -2.87 -1.66 -11.78
C ALA A 80 -2.76 -0.77 -13.04
N GLY A 81 -1.55 -0.37 -13.42
CA GLY A 81 -1.32 0.54 -14.55
C GLY A 81 -1.79 1.97 -14.29
N LEU A 82 -1.99 2.36 -13.02
CA LEU A 82 -2.51 3.69 -12.65
C LEU A 82 -1.41 4.73 -12.50
N ILE A 83 -0.17 4.29 -12.30
CA ILE A 83 1.03 5.12 -12.27
C ILE A 83 2.12 4.49 -13.13
N ARG A 84 3.01 5.32 -13.65
CA ARG A 84 4.15 4.87 -14.47
C ARG A 84 5.36 4.52 -13.61
N THR A 85 6.17 3.58 -14.07
CA THR A 85 7.38 3.10 -13.39
C THR A 85 8.67 3.82 -13.84
N ASP A 86 8.59 4.62 -14.89
CA ASP A 86 9.68 5.47 -15.39
C ASP A 86 9.63 6.92 -14.86
N GLU A 87 8.65 7.23 -14.01
CA GLU A 87 8.45 8.54 -13.38
C GLU A 87 8.60 8.42 -11.86
N ASP A 88 9.01 9.52 -11.21
CA ASP A 88 9.02 9.60 -9.76
C ASP A 88 7.64 10.02 -9.25
N VAL A 89 7.20 9.41 -8.14
CA VAL A 89 5.90 9.68 -7.52
C VAL A 89 6.06 9.99 -6.04
N ILE A 90 5.15 10.83 -5.53
CA ILE A 90 4.97 11.00 -4.09
C ILE A 90 3.96 9.96 -3.61
N SER A 91 4.39 9.06 -2.73
CA SER A 91 3.51 8.09 -2.07
C SER A 91 3.35 8.42 -0.60
N ILE A 92 2.11 8.38 -0.12
CA ILE A 92 1.76 8.79 1.25
C ILE A 92 1.08 7.64 2.00
N GLY A 93 1.51 7.43 3.24
CA GLY A 93 1.01 6.37 4.13
C GLY A 93 0.81 6.88 5.55
N GLY A 94 0.13 6.09 6.37
CA GLY A 94 -0.15 6.45 7.76
C GLY A 94 -0.15 5.27 8.72
N THR A 95 -0.24 5.59 10.01
CA THR A 95 -0.29 4.62 11.10
C THR A 95 -1.70 4.53 11.67
N VAL A 96 -2.36 3.38 11.53
CA VAL A 96 -3.73 3.10 12.02
C VAL A 96 -4.80 3.97 11.35
N SER A 97 -4.73 5.30 11.51
CA SER A 97 -5.59 6.29 10.89
C SER A 97 -4.78 7.55 10.50
N GLY A 98 -5.31 8.31 9.54
CA GLY A 98 -4.62 9.50 9.02
C GLY A 98 -3.44 9.16 8.12
N VAL A 99 -2.56 10.16 7.92
CA VAL A 99 -1.38 10.09 7.07
C VAL A 99 -0.24 10.75 7.84
N ASP A 100 0.88 10.06 8.01
CA ASP A 100 2.02 10.52 8.81
C ASP A 100 3.37 10.38 8.10
N THR A 101 3.39 9.75 6.93
CA THR A 101 4.60 9.45 6.16
C THR A 101 4.38 9.83 4.69
N ALA A 102 5.37 10.49 4.10
CA ALA A 102 5.41 10.82 2.69
C ALA A 102 6.80 10.53 2.11
N LEU A 103 6.85 9.84 0.97
CA LEU A 103 8.07 9.41 0.30
C LEU A 103 8.05 9.87 -1.15
N LEU A 104 9.18 10.39 -1.64
CA LEU A 104 9.45 10.43 -3.08
C LEU A 104 10.10 9.10 -3.47
N LEU A 105 9.49 8.38 -4.42
CA LEU A 105 10.00 7.09 -4.86
C LEU A 105 9.81 6.89 -6.36
N ARG A 106 10.63 6.03 -6.94
CA ARG A 106 10.40 5.43 -8.26
C ARG A 106 9.72 4.08 -8.06
N PRO A 107 8.47 3.90 -8.50
CA PRO A 107 7.73 2.67 -8.26
C PRO A 107 8.23 1.56 -9.19
N ALA A 108 7.91 0.32 -8.83
CA ALA A 108 8.13 -0.87 -9.65
C ALA A 108 6.88 -1.75 -9.57
N HIS A 109 6.77 -2.72 -10.49
CA HIS A 109 5.77 -3.77 -10.35
C HIS A 109 6.13 -4.72 -9.20
N THR A 110 5.15 -5.32 -8.53
CA THR A 110 5.40 -6.18 -7.35
C THR A 110 6.33 -7.36 -7.68
N GLN A 111 6.21 -7.95 -8.87
CA GLN A 111 7.10 -9.03 -9.32
C GLN A 111 8.57 -8.61 -9.46
N ASN A 112 8.83 -7.30 -9.63
CA ASN A 112 10.16 -6.69 -9.73
C ASN A 112 10.43 -5.79 -8.51
N PHE A 113 9.90 -6.16 -7.33
CA PHE A 113 9.92 -5.32 -6.12
C PHE A 113 11.27 -4.64 -5.82
N PHE A 114 12.39 -5.35 -6.00
CA PHE A 114 13.73 -4.83 -5.68
C PHE A 114 14.22 -3.72 -6.62
N ASP A 115 13.51 -3.46 -7.73
CA ASP A 115 13.77 -2.34 -8.63
C ASP A 115 13.20 -1.02 -8.08
N LEU A 116 12.25 -1.07 -7.13
CA LEU A 116 11.71 0.12 -6.47
C LEU A 116 12.83 0.89 -5.77
N LYS A 117 12.85 2.21 -5.94
CA LYS A 117 13.83 3.10 -5.28
C LYS A 117 13.12 4.18 -4.49
N VAL A 118 13.26 4.16 -3.17
CA VAL A 118 12.93 5.31 -2.33
C VAL A 118 14.04 6.34 -2.52
N LYS A 119 13.68 7.53 -2.98
CA LYS A 119 14.63 8.62 -3.30
C LYS A 119 14.75 9.61 -2.17
N GLU A 120 13.64 9.93 -1.53
CA GLU A 120 13.58 10.90 -0.44
C GLU A 120 12.51 10.50 0.57
N ILE A 121 12.79 10.75 1.85
CA ILE A 121 11.80 10.71 2.92
C ILE A 121 11.40 12.16 3.21
N ILE A 122 10.22 12.57 2.77
CA ILE A 122 9.71 13.94 2.96
C ILE A 122 9.32 14.14 4.42
N CYS A 123 8.59 13.17 4.99
CA CYS A 123 8.28 13.13 6.41
C CYS A 123 8.02 11.69 6.88
N LYS A 124 8.28 11.43 8.17
CA LYS A 124 7.86 10.23 8.91
C LYS A 124 7.75 10.55 10.42
N PRO A 125 7.02 9.76 11.22
CA PRO A 125 7.09 9.84 12.68
C PRO A 125 8.53 9.68 13.20
N ARG A 126 8.85 10.31 14.34
CA ARG A 126 10.19 10.26 14.94
C ARG A 126 10.57 8.84 15.36
#